data_AF-A0A3B5MRI6-F1
#
_entry.id   AF-A0A3B5MRI6-F1
#
_cell.length_a   1.000
_cell.length_b   1.000
_cell.length_c   1.000
_cell.angle_alpha   90.00
_cell.angle_beta   90.00
_cell.angle_gamma   90.00
#
_symmetry.space_group_name_H-M   'P 1'
#
loop_
_entity.id
_entity.type
_entity.pdbx_description
1 polymer ?
#
loop_
_entity_poly.entity_id
_entity_poly.type
_entity_poly.pdbx_seq_one_letter_code
_entity_poly.pdbx_strand_id
1 'polypeptide(L)'
;MLAAALPLCVPGAPLEGAVTDLPPEESSGEGEKEVQMKPRPIDPFNITETLAQILKVTKGHREEFKNEFRGNVDYNSLNRTLIPVKFPKSKEARLQQLAQDLTTYSVLLKHVDKEYPGKFIVTELKATLPRLITKVKRTMRNADRVVALTGSQELQLLKELESLDSYHRKMMAHSILSSIHDFLVEWKRELTKRQMRKTQISNLNETEPLGSVCS
;
A
#
# COMPACT_ATOMS: atom_id res chain seq x y z
N MET A 1 17.34 4.66 -50.45
CA MET A 1 17.04 5.81 -51.31
C MET A 1 16.20 6.79 -50.51
N LEU A 2 16.67 8.03 -50.43
CA LEU A 2 16.07 9.16 -49.73
C LEU A 2 14.99 9.84 -50.57
N ALA A 3 14.05 10.46 -49.86
CA ALA A 3 13.23 11.62 -50.23
C ALA A 3 12.11 11.47 -51.28
N ALA A 4 10.90 11.81 -50.84
CA ALA A 4 10.07 12.80 -51.54
C ALA A 4 9.22 13.54 -50.51
N ALA A 5 9.17 14.87 -50.62
CA ALA A 5 8.54 15.78 -49.69
C ALA A 5 7.58 16.73 -50.44
N LEU A 6 6.55 17.18 -49.72
CA LEU A 6 5.79 18.45 -49.84
C LEU A 6 4.75 18.58 -50.98
N PRO A 7 3.82 19.58 -50.93
CA PRO A 7 3.27 20.40 -49.82
C PRO A 7 1.70 20.48 -49.88
N LEU A 8 0.99 21.13 -48.94
CA LEU A 8 0.50 22.52 -49.11
C LEU A 8 -0.10 23.10 -47.81
N CYS A 9 0.35 24.32 -47.48
CA CYS A 9 -0.29 25.35 -46.64
C CYS A 9 -1.73 25.67 -47.12
N VAL A 10 -2.64 26.28 -46.34
CA VAL A 10 -2.63 27.70 -45.92
C VAL A 10 -3.59 27.93 -44.71
N PRO A 11 -3.26 28.87 -43.80
CA PRO A 11 -4.10 29.33 -42.68
C PRO A 11 -4.92 30.60 -43.00
N GLY A 12 -6.02 30.83 -42.28
CA GLY A 12 -6.79 32.08 -42.30
C GLY A 12 -7.61 32.31 -41.01
N ALA A 13 -7.25 33.37 -40.27
CA ALA A 13 -7.90 33.94 -39.08
C ALA A 13 -9.13 34.83 -39.48
N PRO A 14 -9.66 35.80 -38.70
CA PRO A 14 -9.52 36.17 -37.26
C PRO A 14 -10.88 36.55 -36.57
N LEU A 15 -10.88 36.95 -35.28
CA LEU A 15 -11.40 38.26 -34.81
C LEU A 15 -11.40 38.40 -33.27
N GLU A 16 -10.83 39.51 -32.82
CA GLU A 16 -10.86 40.03 -31.45
C GLU A 16 -12.19 40.69 -31.08
N GLY A 17 -12.43 40.79 -29.76
CA GLY A 17 -12.87 42.04 -29.14
C GLY A 17 -14.22 42.01 -28.42
N ALA A 18 -14.20 42.06 -27.08
CA ALA A 18 -14.88 43.12 -26.31
C ALA A 18 -14.73 42.91 -24.79
N VAL A 19 -14.25 43.97 -24.12
CA VAL A 19 -14.24 44.22 -22.68
C VAL A 19 -15.57 44.88 -22.30
N THR A 20 -16.18 44.50 -21.17
CA THR A 20 -17.14 45.34 -20.45
C THR A 20 -16.99 45.18 -18.93
N ASP A 21 -16.87 46.33 -18.26
CA ASP A 21 -16.74 46.60 -16.83
C ASP A 21 -17.98 46.27 -15.97
N LEU A 22 -17.74 45.73 -14.75
CA LEU A 22 -18.22 46.06 -13.36
C LEU A 22 -19.71 46.41 -13.07
N PRO A 23 -20.27 46.18 -11.83
CA PRO A 23 -19.80 46.74 -10.54
C PRO A 23 -19.96 45.86 -9.26
N PRO A 24 -19.53 46.33 -8.07
CA PRO A 24 -19.39 45.54 -6.84
C PRO A 24 -20.64 45.62 -5.95
N GLU A 25 -20.99 44.52 -5.27
CA GLU A 25 -21.95 44.54 -4.16
C GLU A 25 -21.33 44.03 -2.87
N GLU A 26 -21.44 44.89 -1.86
CA GLU A 26 -21.08 44.68 -0.47
C GLU A 26 -22.27 44.05 0.27
N SER A 27 -22.05 42.99 1.05
CA SER A 27 -22.93 42.57 2.15
C SER A 27 -22.13 41.58 3.03
N SER A 28 -21.58 41.98 4.17
CA SER A 28 -22.23 42.21 5.47
C SER A 28 -22.66 40.93 6.19
N GLY A 29 -21.97 40.62 7.30
CA GLY A 29 -22.57 39.96 8.47
C GLY A 29 -22.11 38.54 8.82
N GLU A 30 -21.42 38.45 9.95
CA GLU A 30 -21.40 37.32 10.90
C GLU A 30 -20.59 36.06 10.56
N GLY A 31 -19.30 36.10 10.95
CA GLY A 31 -18.94 35.46 12.22
C GLY A 31 -19.04 33.95 12.33
N GLU A 32 -18.79 33.19 11.27
CA GLU A 32 -18.38 31.80 11.45
C GLU A 32 -16.94 31.81 11.96
N LYS A 33 -16.78 31.53 13.26
CA LYS A 33 -15.53 30.97 13.74
C LYS A 33 -15.36 29.64 13.02
N GLU A 34 -14.76 29.69 11.83
CA GLU A 34 -14.00 28.59 11.28
C GLU A 34 -13.09 28.18 12.43
N VAL A 35 -13.50 27.14 13.16
CA VAL A 35 -12.57 26.35 13.94
C VAL A 35 -11.61 25.89 12.87
N GLN A 36 -10.53 26.64 12.75
CA GLN A 36 -9.38 26.29 11.95
C GLN A 36 -8.86 25.03 12.63
N MET A 37 -9.53 23.92 12.35
CA MET A 37 -8.97 22.59 12.45
C MET A 37 -7.76 22.73 11.56
N LYS A 38 -6.61 23.07 12.19
CA LYS A 38 -5.30 22.90 11.58
C LYS A 38 -5.43 21.62 10.79
N PRO A 39 -5.28 21.64 9.46
CA PRO A 39 -5.37 20.45 8.65
C PRO A 39 -4.47 19.46 9.36
N ARG A 40 -5.08 18.42 9.94
CA ARG A 40 -4.33 17.34 10.58
C ARG A 40 -3.31 16.97 9.51
N PRO A 41 -1.99 17.00 9.78
CA PRO A 41 -1.02 16.80 8.72
C PRO A 41 -1.43 15.53 8.01
N ILE A 42 -1.88 15.65 6.75
CA ILE A 42 -2.27 14.52 5.94
C ILE A 42 -0.95 13.78 5.78
N ASP A 43 -0.76 12.76 6.62
CA ASP A 43 0.51 12.03 6.71
C ASP A 43 0.83 11.55 5.29
N PRO A 44 1.91 12.05 4.65
CA PRO A 44 2.11 11.89 3.21
C PRO A 44 2.24 10.43 2.75
N PHE A 45 2.29 9.47 3.68
CA PHE A 45 2.44 8.06 3.36
C PHE A 45 1.33 7.24 4.00
N ASN A 46 0.23 7.20 3.27
CA ASN A 46 -0.97 6.44 3.54
C ASN A 46 -0.79 4.90 3.45
N ILE A 47 0.26 4.38 4.10
CA ILE A 47 0.62 2.96 4.18
C ILE A 47 -0.53 2.22 4.89
N THR A 48 -1.04 2.75 5.99
CA THR A 48 -2.10 2.13 6.78
C THR A 48 -3.41 1.98 6.01
N GLU A 49 -3.82 2.96 5.18
CA GLU A 49 -5.02 2.79 4.34
C GLU A 49 -4.75 1.83 3.18
N THR A 50 -3.57 1.85 2.58
CA THR A 50 -3.22 0.89 1.52
C THR A 50 -3.25 -0.55 2.08
N LEU A 51 -2.74 -0.76 3.31
CA LEU A 51 -2.89 -2.02 4.04
C LEU A 51 -4.37 -2.35 4.27
N ALA A 52 -5.19 -1.37 4.67
CA ALA A 52 -6.61 -1.58 4.88
C ALA A 52 -7.37 -1.95 3.59
N GLN A 53 -6.99 -1.38 2.44
CA GLN A 53 -7.54 -1.74 1.13
C GLN A 53 -7.23 -3.20 0.80
N ILE A 54 -5.97 -3.63 0.94
CA ILE A 54 -5.57 -5.03 0.70
C ILE A 54 -6.29 -5.99 1.67
N LEU A 55 -6.44 -5.60 2.93
CA LEU A 55 -7.14 -6.41 3.93
C LEU A 55 -8.65 -6.57 3.63
N LYS A 56 -9.28 -5.59 2.97
CA LYS A 56 -10.67 -5.72 2.50
C LYS A 56 -10.78 -6.79 1.40
N VAL A 57 -9.85 -6.76 0.44
CA VAL A 57 -9.82 -7.70 -0.69
C VAL A 57 -9.57 -9.14 -0.20
N THR A 58 -8.65 -9.32 0.74
CA THR A 58 -8.27 -10.66 1.24
C THR A 58 -9.24 -11.25 2.27
N LYS A 59 -10.24 -10.48 2.74
CA LYS A 59 -11.16 -10.89 3.80
C LYS A 59 -11.97 -12.15 3.44
N GLY A 60 -12.41 -12.28 2.19
CA GLY A 60 -13.23 -13.41 1.72
C GLY A 60 -12.44 -14.67 1.34
N HIS A 61 -11.11 -14.65 1.47
CA HIS A 61 -10.26 -15.76 1.06
C HIS A 61 -10.59 -17.08 1.77
N ARG A 62 -11.00 -17.01 3.04
CA ARG A 62 -11.35 -18.21 3.82
C ARG A 62 -12.56 -18.92 3.23
N GLU A 63 -13.58 -18.16 2.83
CA GLU A 63 -14.80 -18.71 2.22
C GLU A 63 -14.49 -19.27 0.84
N GLU A 64 -13.67 -18.60 0.03
CA GLU A 64 -13.21 -19.12 -1.27
C GLU A 64 -12.50 -20.47 -1.14
N PHE A 65 -11.59 -20.59 -0.17
CA PHE A 65 -10.90 -21.85 0.13
C PHE A 65 -11.89 -22.96 0.54
N LYS A 66 -12.79 -22.67 1.49
CA LYS A 66 -13.77 -23.66 1.96
C LYS A 66 -14.65 -24.18 0.82
N ASN A 67 -15.04 -23.30 -0.09
CA ASN A 67 -15.85 -23.65 -1.25
C ASN A 67 -15.08 -24.55 -2.23
N GLU A 68 -13.81 -24.24 -2.50
CA GLU A 68 -12.98 -25.05 -3.40
C GLU A 68 -12.74 -26.46 -2.86
N PHE A 69 -12.37 -26.58 -1.58
CA PHE A 69 -12.07 -27.86 -0.95
C PHE A 69 -13.29 -28.54 -0.32
N ARG A 70 -14.49 -27.97 -0.49
CA ARG A 70 -15.77 -28.49 0.03
C ARG A 70 -15.74 -28.82 1.53
N GLY A 71 -14.92 -28.10 2.30
CA GLY A 71 -14.70 -28.35 3.72
C GLY A 71 -13.89 -29.61 4.06
N ASN A 72 -13.35 -30.35 3.08
CA ASN A 72 -12.55 -31.56 3.33
C ASN A 72 -11.19 -31.25 3.99
N VAL A 73 -10.74 -30.01 3.88
CA VAL A 73 -9.47 -29.54 4.45
C VAL A 73 -9.78 -28.39 5.40
N ASP A 74 -9.26 -28.45 6.63
CA ASP A 74 -9.37 -27.32 7.55
C ASP A 74 -8.49 -26.17 7.05
N TYR A 75 -9.08 -24.99 6.87
CA TYR A 75 -8.36 -23.77 6.54
C TYR A 75 -7.21 -23.46 7.51
N ASN A 76 -7.35 -23.84 8.78
CA ASN A 76 -6.31 -23.60 9.78
C ASN A 76 -5.07 -24.49 9.61
N SER A 77 -5.14 -25.52 8.75
CA SER A 77 -3.98 -26.35 8.39
C SER A 77 -3.02 -25.69 7.39
N LEU A 78 -3.43 -24.59 6.76
CA LEU A 78 -2.58 -23.83 5.84
C LEU A 78 -1.35 -23.27 6.56
N ASN A 79 -0.20 -23.21 5.88
CA ASN A 79 0.97 -22.53 6.41
C ASN A 79 0.75 -21.01 6.30
N ARG A 80 0.33 -20.40 7.41
CA ARG A 80 0.00 -18.97 7.50
C ARG A 80 1.20 -18.08 7.79
N THR A 81 2.36 -18.67 8.10
CA THR A 81 3.58 -17.96 8.48
C THR A 81 4.75 -18.31 7.57
N LEU A 82 4.53 -18.29 6.26
CA LEU A 82 5.58 -18.53 5.26
C LEU A 82 6.77 -17.58 5.44
N ILE A 83 6.49 -16.32 5.75
CA ILE A 83 7.49 -15.33 6.12
C ILE A 83 7.26 -14.94 7.57
N PRO A 84 8.17 -15.30 8.50
CA PRO A 84 8.05 -14.89 9.89
C PRO A 84 8.07 -13.37 10.03
N VAL A 85 7.04 -12.83 10.66
CA VAL A 85 6.95 -11.37 10.90
C VAL A 85 7.99 -10.96 11.93
N LYS A 86 8.83 -9.99 11.57
CA LYS A 86 9.86 -9.43 12.45
C LYS A 86 9.65 -7.93 12.62
N PHE A 87 9.81 -7.46 13.87
CA PHE A 87 9.69 -6.03 14.20
C PHE A 87 11.01 -5.50 14.80
N PRO A 88 11.98 -5.10 13.95
CA PRO A 88 13.19 -4.44 14.41
C PRO A 88 12.94 -3.24 15.33
N LYS A 89 13.88 -2.91 16.21
CA LYS A 89 13.69 -1.81 17.18
C LYS A 89 13.59 -0.44 16.49
N SER A 90 14.46 -0.15 15.53
CA SER A 90 14.52 1.16 14.86
C SER A 90 13.42 1.34 13.80
N LYS A 91 13.03 2.60 13.53
CA LYS A 91 12.02 2.92 12.50
C LYS A 91 12.48 2.48 11.12
N GLU A 92 13.73 2.80 10.78
CA GLU A 92 14.31 2.52 9.48
C GLU A 92 14.41 1.01 9.21
N ALA A 93 14.95 0.24 10.16
CA ALA A 93 15.09 -1.21 9.99
C ALA A 93 13.73 -1.91 9.85
N ARG A 94 12.68 -1.39 10.51
CA ARG A 94 11.31 -1.89 10.32
C ARG A 94 10.77 -1.64 8.93
N LEU A 95 10.96 -0.43 8.38
CA LEU A 95 10.52 -0.13 7.02
C LEU A 95 11.31 -0.95 5.99
N GLN A 96 12.61 -1.16 6.23
CA GLN A 96 13.44 -2.08 5.43
C GLN A 96 12.90 -3.51 5.46
N GLN A 97 12.62 -4.05 6.65
CA GLN A 97 12.06 -5.38 6.81
C GLN A 97 10.70 -5.51 6.11
N LEU A 98 9.79 -4.55 6.32
CA LEU A 98 8.48 -4.53 5.66
C LEU A 98 8.62 -4.53 4.14
N ALA A 99 9.47 -3.66 3.57
CA ALA A 99 9.66 -3.59 2.13
C ALA A 99 10.29 -4.88 1.56
N GLN A 100 11.22 -5.51 2.29
CA GLN A 100 11.84 -6.77 1.90
C GLN A 100 10.79 -7.89 1.84
N ASP A 101 10.01 -8.06 2.91
CA ASP A 101 9.01 -9.13 3.01
C ASP A 101 7.90 -8.96 1.96
N LEU A 102 7.46 -7.71 1.73
CA LEU A 102 6.49 -7.40 0.67
C LEU A 102 7.04 -7.71 -0.74
N THR A 103 8.35 -7.50 -0.96
CA THR A 103 9.00 -7.86 -2.23
C THR A 103 8.99 -9.37 -2.41
N THR A 104 9.30 -10.15 -1.37
CA THR A 104 9.20 -11.61 -1.41
C THR A 104 7.77 -12.08 -1.69
N TYR A 105 6.76 -11.49 -1.03
CA TYR A 105 5.36 -11.83 -1.31
C TYR A 105 4.94 -11.47 -2.74
N SER A 106 5.49 -10.41 -3.34
CA SER A 106 5.20 -10.06 -4.74
C SER A 106 5.72 -11.13 -5.71
N VAL A 107 6.82 -11.81 -5.36
CA VAL A 107 7.33 -12.95 -6.13
C VAL A 107 6.45 -14.18 -5.90
N LEU A 108 6.14 -14.51 -4.65
CA LEU A 108 5.25 -15.63 -4.32
C LEU A 108 3.86 -15.51 -4.98
N LEU A 109 3.37 -14.28 -5.14
CA LEU A 109 2.10 -14.02 -5.83
C LEU A 109 2.10 -14.49 -7.29
N LYS A 110 3.26 -14.63 -7.94
CA LYS A 110 3.36 -15.21 -9.29
C LYS A 110 2.87 -16.66 -9.31
N HIS A 111 3.11 -17.44 -8.25
CA HIS A 111 2.57 -18.79 -8.10
C HIS A 111 1.05 -18.78 -7.98
N VAL A 112 0.50 -17.88 -7.16
CA VAL A 112 -0.95 -17.74 -6.99
C VAL A 112 -1.63 -17.33 -8.31
N ASP A 113 -1.03 -16.41 -9.06
CA ASP A 113 -1.54 -15.96 -10.37
C ASP A 113 -1.54 -17.06 -11.42
N LYS A 114 -0.56 -17.98 -11.37
CA LYS A 114 -0.51 -19.15 -12.24
C LYS A 114 -1.62 -20.16 -11.94
N GLU A 115 -1.88 -20.43 -10.65
CA GLU A 115 -2.93 -21.38 -10.24
C GLU A 115 -4.34 -20.79 -10.34
N TYR A 116 -4.47 -19.47 -10.17
CA TYR A 116 -5.75 -18.76 -10.13
C TYR A 116 -5.77 -17.50 -11.00
N PRO A 117 -5.53 -17.64 -12.32
CA PRO A 117 -5.45 -16.51 -13.23
C PRO A 117 -6.79 -15.76 -13.28
N GLY A 118 -6.72 -14.43 -13.24
CA GLY A 118 -7.90 -13.56 -13.35
C GLY A 118 -8.83 -13.56 -12.14
N LYS A 119 -8.51 -14.25 -11.04
CA LYS A 119 -9.25 -14.09 -9.79
C LYS A 119 -9.13 -12.66 -9.27
N PHE A 120 -10.22 -12.13 -8.73
CA PHE A 120 -10.29 -10.76 -8.23
C PHE A 120 -9.22 -10.47 -7.17
N ILE A 121 -9.09 -11.35 -6.17
CA ILE A 121 -8.09 -11.22 -5.10
C ILE A 121 -6.66 -11.11 -5.64
N VAL A 122 -6.32 -11.91 -6.66
CA VAL A 122 -4.99 -11.91 -7.29
C VAL A 122 -4.75 -10.63 -8.06
N THR A 123 -5.74 -10.21 -8.86
CA THR A 123 -5.67 -9.00 -9.69
C THR A 123 -5.45 -7.76 -8.82
N GLU A 124 -6.25 -7.63 -7.75
CA GLU A 124 -6.13 -6.53 -6.80
C GLU A 124 -4.79 -6.55 -6.07
N LEU A 125 -4.33 -7.72 -5.59
CA LEU A 125 -3.04 -7.84 -4.93
C LEU A 125 -1.88 -7.46 -5.86
N LYS A 126 -1.89 -7.90 -7.12
CA LYS A 126 -0.88 -7.53 -8.12
C LYS A 126 -0.85 -6.03 -8.40
N ALA A 127 -1.99 -5.34 -8.32
CA ALA A 127 -2.06 -3.89 -8.49
C ALA A 127 -1.65 -3.11 -7.23
N THR A 128 -2.00 -3.59 -6.04
CA THR A 128 -1.85 -2.84 -4.77
C THR A 128 -0.54 -3.12 -4.03
N LEU A 129 0.00 -4.34 -4.06
CA LEU A 129 1.28 -4.67 -3.41
C LEU A 129 2.45 -3.80 -3.92
N PRO A 130 2.66 -3.61 -5.24
CA PRO A 130 3.72 -2.74 -5.74
C PRO A 130 3.56 -1.28 -5.29
N ARG A 131 2.32 -0.80 -5.20
CA ARG A 131 2.00 0.55 -4.70
C ARG A 131 2.36 0.67 -3.21
N LEU A 132 2.05 -0.35 -2.42
CA LEU A 132 2.42 -0.41 -1.00
C LEU A 132 3.95 -0.40 -0.82
N ILE A 133 4.68 -1.25 -1.56
CA ILE A 133 6.15 -1.28 -1.53
C ILE A 133 6.73 0.09 -1.85
N THR A 134 6.22 0.74 -2.89
CA THR A 134 6.65 2.08 -3.29
C THR A 134 6.42 3.11 -2.18
N LYS A 135 5.25 3.08 -1.51
CA LYS A 135 4.96 3.96 -0.37
C LYS A 135 5.89 3.72 0.81
N VAL A 136 6.17 2.45 1.13
CA VAL A 136 7.12 2.08 2.19
C VAL A 136 8.52 2.60 1.85
N LYS A 137 9.01 2.35 0.63
CA LYS A 137 10.32 2.81 0.16
C LYS A 137 10.48 4.32 0.21
N ARG A 138 9.45 5.08 -0.18
CA ARG A 138 9.45 6.56 -0.07
C ARG A 138 9.50 7.08 1.37
N THR A 139 9.11 6.26 2.35
CA THR A 139 9.15 6.62 3.77
C THR A 139 10.52 6.34 4.41
N MET A 140 11.37 5.57 3.73
CA MET A 140 12.70 5.18 4.22
C MET A 140 13.74 6.27 3.93
N ARG A 141 14.75 6.38 4.80
CA ARG A 141 15.90 7.25 4.55
C ARG A 141 16.88 6.61 3.57
N ASN A 142 17.06 5.29 3.65
CA ASN A 142 18.02 4.54 2.84
C ASN A 142 17.27 3.44 2.05
N ALA A 143 16.44 3.87 1.09
CA ALA A 143 15.61 2.96 0.30
C ALA A 143 16.44 1.93 -0.50
N ASP A 144 17.65 2.30 -0.92
CA ASP A 144 18.55 1.46 -1.73
C ASP A 144 19.09 0.25 -0.97
N ARG A 145 18.97 0.23 0.36
CA ARG A 145 19.31 -0.94 1.18
C ARG A 145 18.34 -2.10 1.01
N VAL A 146 17.13 -1.85 0.47
CA VAL A 146 16.18 -2.90 0.13
C VAL A 146 16.37 -3.26 -1.34
N VAL A 147 17.28 -4.20 -1.54
CA VAL A 147 17.62 -4.74 -2.86
C VAL A 147 16.48 -5.63 -3.33
N ALA A 148 16.05 -5.44 -4.57
CA ALA A 148 15.09 -6.35 -5.19
C ALA A 148 15.70 -7.76 -5.30
N LEU A 149 14.85 -8.78 -5.23
CA LEU A 149 15.31 -10.14 -5.50
C LEU A 149 15.87 -10.20 -6.92
N THR A 150 17.05 -10.80 -7.05
CA THR A 150 17.63 -11.07 -8.37
C THR A 150 16.81 -12.13 -9.10
N GLY A 151 16.85 -12.15 -10.44
CA GLY A 151 16.11 -13.15 -11.22
C GLY A 151 16.40 -14.59 -10.80
N SER A 152 17.63 -14.90 -10.39
CA SER A 152 18.00 -16.21 -9.85
C SER A 152 17.32 -16.52 -8.51
N GLN A 153 17.23 -15.54 -7.60
CA GLN A 153 16.56 -15.72 -6.30
C GLN A 153 15.05 -15.90 -6.49
N GLU A 154 14.45 -15.13 -7.40
CA GLU A 154 13.03 -15.31 -7.73
C GLU A 154 12.77 -16.69 -8.32
N LEU A 155 13.60 -17.12 -9.28
CA LEU A 155 13.45 -18.42 -9.92
C LEU A 155 13.61 -19.56 -8.91
N GLN A 156 14.57 -19.47 -7.99
CA GLN A 156 14.74 -20.47 -6.95
C GLN A 156 13.50 -20.59 -6.06
N LEU A 157 12.95 -19.45 -5.63
CA LEU A 157 11.75 -19.41 -4.79
C LEU A 157 10.53 -20.02 -5.49
N LEU A 158 10.40 -19.82 -6.80
CA LEU A 158 9.28 -20.37 -7.59
C LEU A 158 9.48 -21.82 -8.00
N LYS A 159 10.72 -22.24 -8.27
CA LYS A 159 11.04 -23.60 -8.75
C LYS A 159 10.62 -24.67 -7.75
N GLU A 160 10.80 -24.40 -6.45
CA GLU A 160 10.35 -25.31 -5.39
C GLU A 160 8.82 -25.52 -5.46
N LEU A 161 8.06 -24.46 -5.76
CA LEU A 161 6.60 -24.50 -5.86
C LEU A 161 6.12 -25.19 -7.14
N GLU A 162 6.86 -25.06 -8.24
CA GLU A 162 6.52 -25.68 -9.53
C GLU A 162 6.69 -27.20 -9.53
N SER A 163 7.56 -27.72 -8.67
CA SER A 163 7.80 -29.17 -8.54
C SER A 163 6.66 -29.94 -7.84
N LEU A 164 5.71 -29.23 -7.24
CA LEU A 164 4.58 -29.81 -6.52
C LEU A 164 3.53 -30.37 -7.49
N ASP A 165 2.81 -31.41 -7.05
CA ASP A 165 1.62 -31.87 -7.74
C ASP A 165 0.48 -30.84 -7.67
N SER A 166 -0.54 -31.04 -8.50
CA SER A 166 -1.63 -30.08 -8.64
C SER A 166 -2.37 -29.77 -7.34
N TYR A 167 -2.51 -30.74 -6.43
CA TYR A 167 -3.19 -30.52 -5.16
C TYR A 167 -2.33 -29.64 -4.25
N HIS A 168 -1.05 -29.97 -4.10
CA HIS A 168 -0.14 -29.21 -3.26
C HIS A 168 0.15 -27.81 -3.80
N ARG A 169 0.16 -27.59 -5.13
CA ARG A 169 0.27 -26.25 -5.72
C ARG A 169 -0.88 -25.34 -5.30
N LYS A 170 -2.11 -25.85 -5.33
CA LYS A 170 -3.30 -25.10 -4.86
C LYS A 170 -3.26 -24.82 -3.37
N MET A 171 -2.91 -25.82 -2.56
CA MET A 171 -2.71 -25.65 -1.11
C MET A 171 -1.65 -24.58 -0.80
N MET A 172 -0.56 -24.55 -1.57
CA MET A 172 0.47 -23.53 -1.43
C MET A 172 -0.02 -22.15 -1.83
N ALA A 173 -0.78 -22.02 -2.93
CA ALA A 173 -1.35 -20.74 -3.34
C ALA A 173 -2.29 -20.16 -2.26
N HIS A 174 -3.13 -20.99 -1.64
CA HIS A 174 -3.95 -20.56 -0.51
C HIS A 174 -3.15 -20.28 0.77
N SER A 175 -2.05 -21.00 1.00
CA SER A 175 -1.12 -20.70 2.10
C SER A 175 -0.46 -19.33 1.90
N ILE A 176 -0.05 -19.00 0.68
CA ILE A 176 0.49 -17.68 0.31
C ILE A 176 -0.53 -16.58 0.57
N LEU A 177 -1.76 -16.72 0.07
CA LEU A 177 -2.82 -15.73 0.27
C LEU A 177 -3.15 -15.53 1.76
N SER A 178 -3.22 -16.62 2.53
CA SER A 178 -3.45 -16.57 3.98
C SER A 178 -2.30 -15.88 4.70
N SER A 179 -1.06 -16.20 4.32
CA SER A 179 0.14 -15.64 4.92
C SER A 179 0.27 -14.15 4.63
N ILE A 180 -0.03 -13.71 3.40
CA ILE A 180 -0.12 -12.28 3.05
C ILE A 180 -1.14 -11.59 3.96
N HIS A 181 -2.35 -12.15 4.10
CA HIS A 181 -3.38 -11.54 4.93
C HIS A 181 -2.90 -11.33 6.38
N ASP A 182 -2.41 -12.40 7.02
CA ASP A 182 -1.99 -12.34 8.42
C ASP A 182 -0.80 -11.42 8.64
N PHE A 183 0.20 -11.47 7.74
CA PHE A 183 1.33 -10.56 7.74
C PHE A 183 0.87 -9.09 7.74
N LEU A 184 -0.08 -8.75 6.85
CA LEU A 184 -0.59 -7.38 6.74
C LEU A 184 -1.45 -6.98 7.95
N VAL A 185 -2.19 -7.91 8.55
CA VAL A 185 -2.91 -7.68 9.81
C VAL A 185 -1.93 -7.31 10.92
N GLU A 186 -0.84 -8.07 11.06
CA GLU A 186 0.18 -7.82 12.08
C GLU A 186 0.88 -6.47 11.88
N TRP A 187 1.26 -6.16 10.64
CA TRP A 187 1.88 -4.88 10.31
C TRP A 187 0.94 -3.69 10.53
N LYS A 188 -0.32 -3.81 10.13
CA LYS A 188 -1.31 -2.77 10.40
C LYS A 188 -1.46 -2.52 11.90
N ARG A 189 -1.57 -3.60 12.70
CA ARG A 189 -1.63 -3.51 14.17
C ARG A 189 -0.41 -2.80 14.75
N GLU A 190 0.79 -3.14 14.28
CA GLU A 190 2.04 -2.54 14.78
C GLU A 190 2.15 -1.05 14.42
N LEU A 191 1.76 -0.66 13.21
CA LEU A 191 1.75 0.74 12.78
C LEU A 191 0.74 1.56 13.58
N THR A 192 -0.48 1.05 13.78
CA THR A 192 -1.53 1.72 14.57
C THR A 192 -1.11 1.89 16.02
N LYS A 193 -0.56 0.85 16.68
CA LYS A 193 -0.06 0.93 18.06
C LYS A 193 0.99 2.03 18.25
N ARG A 194 1.76 2.34 17.22
CA ARG A 194 2.78 3.40 17.26
C ARG A 194 2.19 4.79 17.06
N GLN A 195 1.22 4.94 16.17
CA GLN A 195 0.51 6.20 16.00
C GLN A 195 -0.18 6.63 17.31
N MET A 196 -0.80 5.68 18.01
CA MET A 196 -1.42 5.94 19.31
C MET A 196 -0.40 6.38 20.38
N ARG A 197 0.73 5.66 20.51
CA ARG A 197 1.80 6.05 21.46
C ARG A 197 2.36 7.44 21.19
N LYS A 198 2.56 7.80 19.92
CA LYS A 198 3.03 9.15 19.56
C LYS A 198 2.04 10.23 19.96
N THR A 199 0.75 10.00 19.73
CA THR A 199 -0.33 10.95 20.06
C THR A 199 -0.46 11.14 21.58
N GLN A 200 -0.28 10.07 22.36
CA GLN A 200 -0.27 10.17 23.83
C GLN A 200 0.91 10.99 24.35
N ILE A 201 2.11 10.78 23.79
CA ILE A 201 3.31 11.54 24.17
C ILE A 201 3.18 13.02 23.78
N SER A 202 2.64 13.34 22.59
CA SER A 202 2.42 14.73 22.20
C SER A 202 1.42 15.43 23.12
N ASN A 203 0.34 14.75 23.51
CA ASN A 203 -0.66 15.33 24.40
C ASN A 203 -0.14 15.55 25.83
N LEU A 204 0.76 14.69 26.32
CA LEU A 204 1.42 14.88 27.62
C LEU A 204 2.39 16.08 27.60
N ASN A 205 3.10 16.29 26.50
CA ASN A 205 4.04 17.40 26.34
C ASN A 205 3.33 18.76 26.17
N GLU A 206 2.04 18.77 25.78
CA GLU A 206 1.22 19.99 25.71
C GLU A 206 0.57 20.37 27.05
N THR A 207 0.67 19.50 28.07
CA THR A 207 0.07 19.71 29.40
C THR A 207 1.05 20.12 30.50
N GLU A 208 2.31 20.45 30.20
CA GLU A 208 3.17 21.12 31.20
C GLU A 208 2.82 22.61 31.29
N PRO A 209 2.27 23.09 32.42
CA PRO A 209 2.14 24.53 32.63
C PRO A 209 3.53 25.10 32.90
N LEU A 210 3.82 26.23 32.25
CA LEU A 210 4.95 27.12 32.56
C LEU A 210 4.96 27.40 34.07
N GLY A 211 5.79 26.65 34.78
CA GLY A 211 6.16 26.95 36.15
C GLY A 211 7.22 28.05 36.16
N SER A 212 6.94 29.05 37.00
CA SER A 212 7.89 30.00 37.60
C SER A 212 8.06 31.35 36.91
N VAL A 213 7.52 32.38 37.57
CA VAL A 213 8.33 33.55 37.91
C VAL A 213 8.27 33.72 39.42
N CYS A 214 9.41 33.47 40.08
CA CYS A 214 9.68 33.90 41.43
C CYS A 214 9.55 35.43 41.54
N SER A 215 8.89 35.91 42.60
CA SER A 215 9.19 37.16 43.29
C SER A 215 8.66 37.07 44.72
#